data_AF-A0A2V8WXK6-F1
#
_entry.id   AF-A0A2V8WXK6-F1
#
_cell.length_a   1.000
_cell.length_b   1.000
_cell.length_c   1.000
_cell.angle_alpha   90.00
_cell.angle_beta   90.00
_cell.angle_gamma   90.00
#
_symmetry.space_group_name_H-M   'P 1'
#
loop_
_entity.id
_entity.type
_entity.pdbx_description
1 polymer ?
#
loop_
_entity_poly.entity_id
_entity_poly.type
_entity_poly.pdbx_seq_one_letter_code
_entity_poly.pdbx_strand_id
1 'polypeptide(L)'
;MLVILIAVLFCCVLISTSGEERKNNIDKILSSFPGYHLLTLKELDSNTQAFIVQHFPKANPSLVHADFDGDGQLDYGLLLRNDKSQATKLVVLLCSEDVHCRSVYELDVSAYSDSVYLRPVTKGSRVSQTEAVDSNHTAPVNLKSYGIQVTYFEKGKVVLYWNKKLKKIEEVQTAD
;
A
#
# COMPACT_ATOMS: atom_id res chain seq x y z
N MET A 1 -51.54 -13.39 -38.92
CA MET A 1 -50.52 -14.46 -38.86
C MET A 1 -49.16 -13.81 -38.60
N LEU A 2 -48.26 -14.53 -37.92
CA LEU A 2 -46.93 -14.15 -37.38
C LEU A 2 -47.00 -13.44 -36.01
N VAL A 3 -46.92 -14.12 -34.85
CA VAL A 3 -45.89 -15.01 -34.22
C VAL A 3 -44.73 -14.25 -33.55
N ILE A 4 -44.89 -14.03 -32.23
CA ILE A 4 -43.97 -14.18 -31.08
C ILE A 4 -42.48 -13.85 -31.28
N LEU A 5 -41.92 -12.95 -30.45
CA LEU A 5 -40.77 -13.28 -29.58
C LEU A 5 -40.63 -12.31 -28.38
N ILE A 6 -40.88 -12.84 -27.19
CA ILE A 6 -40.44 -12.29 -25.90
C ILE A 6 -38.98 -12.71 -25.74
N ALA A 7 -38.08 -11.75 -25.51
CA ALA A 7 -36.74 -12.02 -25.00
C ALA A 7 -36.54 -11.23 -23.71
N VAL A 8 -36.76 -11.93 -22.60
CA VAL A 8 -36.30 -11.54 -21.27
C VAL A 8 -34.78 -11.65 -21.28
N LEU A 9 -34.07 -10.55 -20.99
CA LEU A 9 -32.68 -10.62 -20.56
C LEU A 9 -32.58 -10.00 -19.16
N PHE A 10 -32.77 -10.86 -18.17
CA PHE A 10 -32.16 -10.68 -16.85
C PHE A 10 -30.65 -10.80 -17.04
N CYS A 11 -29.93 -9.67 -17.01
CA CYS A 11 -28.51 -9.69 -16.69
C CYS A 11 -28.34 -9.35 -15.22
N CYS A 12 -28.26 -10.40 -14.41
CA CYS A 12 -27.52 -10.42 -13.16
C CYS A 12 -26.17 -9.71 -13.34
N VAL A 13 -25.76 -8.86 -12.40
CA VAL A 13 -24.51 -9.04 -11.62
C VAL A 13 -24.66 -8.26 -10.32
N LEU A 14 -24.68 -9.01 -9.21
CA LEU A 14 -24.42 -8.51 -7.86
C LEU A 14 -23.00 -7.94 -7.80
N ILE A 15 -22.87 -6.62 -7.79
CA ILE A 15 -21.59 -5.95 -7.50
C ILE A 15 -21.69 -5.42 -6.07
N SER A 16 -21.33 -6.21 -5.06
CA SER A 16 -21.09 -5.72 -3.68
C SER A 16 -20.31 -6.67 -2.75
N THR A 17 -19.63 -7.72 -3.23
CA THR A 17 -18.87 -8.64 -2.34
C THR A 17 -17.47 -8.16 -1.99
N SER A 18 -16.82 -7.35 -2.83
CA SER A 18 -15.40 -7.01 -2.66
C SER A 18 -15.09 -6.06 -1.49
N GLY A 19 -16.05 -5.23 -1.07
CA GLY A 19 -15.85 -4.28 0.03
C GLY A 19 -15.91 -4.93 1.42
N GLU A 20 -16.82 -5.88 1.57
CA GLU A 20 -17.06 -6.58 2.85
C GLU A 20 -15.96 -7.61 3.12
N GLU A 21 -15.54 -8.37 2.10
CA GLU A 21 -14.39 -9.28 2.20
C GLU A 21 -13.09 -8.54 2.54
N ARG A 22 -12.83 -7.40 1.90
CA ARG A 22 -11.63 -6.59 2.19
C ARG A 22 -11.63 -6.08 3.64
N LYS A 23 -12.77 -5.61 4.14
CA LYS A 23 -12.89 -5.14 5.53
C LYS A 23 -12.62 -6.28 6.51
N ASN A 24 -13.24 -7.43 6.29
CA ASN A 24 -13.03 -8.63 7.11
C ASN A 24 -11.55 -9.08 7.10
N ASN A 25 -10.87 -9.00 5.96
CA ASN A 25 -9.45 -9.34 5.86
C ASN A 25 -8.55 -8.37 6.64
N ILE A 26 -8.83 -7.07 6.58
CA ILE A 26 -8.08 -6.07 7.36
C ILE A 26 -8.27 -6.30 8.86
N ASP A 27 -9.49 -6.57 9.32
CA ASP A 27 -9.75 -6.84 10.74
C ASP A 27 -8.98 -8.09 11.22
N LYS A 28 -8.93 -9.15 10.39
CA LYS A 28 -8.10 -10.33 10.67
C LYS A 28 -6.61 -9.98 10.76
N ILE A 29 -6.10 -9.15 9.85
CA ILE A 29 -4.69 -8.71 9.88
C ILE A 29 -4.41 -7.91 11.17
N LEU A 30 -5.26 -6.93 11.50
CA LEU A 30 -5.08 -6.07 12.68
C LEU A 30 -5.14 -6.84 14.00
N SER A 31 -5.80 -8.01 14.04
CA SER A 31 -5.76 -8.89 15.22
C SER A 31 -4.34 -9.36 15.59
N SER A 32 -3.41 -9.35 14.63
CA SER A 32 -2.00 -9.69 14.85
C SER A 32 -1.16 -8.49 15.34
N PHE A 33 -1.74 -7.29 15.38
CA PHE A 33 -1.09 -6.05 15.82
C PHE A 33 -1.89 -5.42 16.98
N PRO A 34 -1.89 -6.03 18.18
CA PRO A 34 -2.74 -5.56 19.27
C PRO A 34 -2.40 -4.13 19.70
N GLY A 35 -3.43 -3.29 19.81
CA GLY A 35 -3.31 -1.87 20.16
C GLY A 35 -2.87 -0.97 19.00
N TYR A 36 -2.78 -1.51 17.79
CA TYR A 36 -2.58 -0.72 16.57
C TYR A 36 -3.85 -0.65 15.73
N HIS A 37 -4.04 0.48 15.06
CA HIS A 37 -5.04 0.69 14.01
C HIS A 37 -4.37 1.21 12.73
N LEU A 38 -5.08 1.20 11.61
CA LEU A 38 -4.63 1.90 10.42
C LEU A 38 -4.57 3.39 10.70
N LEU A 39 -3.41 4.01 10.49
CA LEU A 39 -3.25 5.46 10.58
C LEU A 39 -4.32 6.13 9.73
N THR A 40 -5.16 6.97 10.32
CA THR A 40 -6.26 7.59 9.60
C THR A 40 -5.87 8.95 9.05
N LEU A 41 -6.58 9.40 8.01
CA LEU A 41 -6.39 10.75 7.46
C LEU A 41 -6.51 11.84 8.55
N LYS A 42 -7.38 11.65 9.53
CA LYS A 42 -7.60 12.63 10.63
C LYS A 42 -6.40 12.77 11.58
N GLU A 43 -5.51 11.77 11.59
CA GLU A 43 -4.32 11.76 12.44
C GLU A 43 -3.10 12.38 11.76
N LEU A 44 -3.23 12.75 10.47
CA LEU A 44 -2.19 13.47 9.74
C LEU A 44 -2.27 14.98 10.03
N ASP A 45 -1.22 15.74 9.74
CA ASP A 45 -1.26 17.20 9.83
C ASP A 45 -2.17 17.81 8.75
N SER A 46 -2.61 19.06 8.97
CA SER A 46 -3.59 19.71 8.10
C SER A 46 -3.12 19.89 6.65
N ASN A 47 -1.82 20.10 6.41
CA ASN A 47 -1.27 20.32 5.07
C ASN A 47 -1.22 18.99 4.32
N THR A 48 -0.73 17.94 4.98
CA THR A 48 -0.72 16.57 4.44
C THR A 48 -2.15 16.11 4.13
N GLN A 49 -3.11 16.37 5.03
CA GLN A 49 -4.53 16.09 4.81
C GLN A 49 -5.05 16.79 3.56
N ALA A 50 -4.86 18.10 3.45
CA ALA A 50 -5.35 18.89 2.32
C ALA A 50 -4.76 18.38 0.99
N PHE A 51 -3.46 18.09 0.98
CA PHE A 51 -2.79 17.53 -0.19
C PHE A 51 -3.41 16.20 -0.63
N ILE A 52 -3.61 15.26 0.30
CA ILE A 52 -4.18 13.94 0.02
C ILE A 52 -5.63 14.07 -0.47
N VAL A 53 -6.45 14.90 0.17
CA VAL A 53 -7.85 15.10 -0.23
C VAL A 53 -7.94 15.67 -1.64
N GLN A 54 -7.08 16.62 -1.99
CA GLN A 54 -7.07 17.25 -3.30
C GLN A 54 -6.60 16.30 -4.41
N HIS A 55 -5.56 15.50 -4.16
CA HIS A 55 -4.91 14.70 -5.20
C HIS A 55 -5.41 13.24 -5.25
N PHE A 56 -5.87 12.70 -4.12
CA PHE A 56 -6.23 11.28 -3.95
C PHE A 56 -7.55 11.09 -3.18
N PRO A 57 -8.67 11.74 -3.59
CA PRO A 57 -9.91 11.81 -2.79
C PRO A 57 -10.59 10.46 -2.49
N LYS A 58 -10.18 9.38 -3.15
CA LYS A 58 -10.75 8.02 -2.99
C LYS A 58 -9.74 7.00 -2.45
N ALA A 59 -8.49 7.40 -2.21
CA ALA A 59 -7.45 6.49 -1.75
C ALA A 59 -7.40 6.47 -0.21
N ASN A 60 -7.07 5.31 0.35
CA ASN A 60 -6.65 5.24 1.74
C ASN A 60 -5.12 5.46 1.78
N PRO A 61 -4.64 6.58 2.35
CA PRO A 61 -3.20 6.89 2.35
C PRO A 61 -2.38 5.92 3.21
N SER A 62 -3.01 5.08 4.03
CA SER A 62 -2.34 4.17 4.96
C SER A 62 -2.42 2.71 4.55
N LEU A 63 -2.95 2.43 3.37
CA LEU A 63 -3.17 1.08 2.89
C LEU A 63 -2.94 1.00 1.36
N VAL A 64 -1.97 0.21 0.97
CA VAL A 64 -1.75 -0.24 -0.41
C VAL A 64 -1.99 -1.74 -0.49
N HIS A 65 -2.69 -2.18 -1.54
CA HIS A 65 -3.01 -3.58 -1.79
C HIS A 65 -2.67 -3.94 -3.24
N ALA A 66 -1.61 -4.73 -3.44
CA ALA A 66 -1.08 -5.11 -4.75
C ALA A 66 -0.16 -6.33 -4.64
N ASP A 67 0.21 -6.93 -5.76
CA ASP A 67 1.13 -8.09 -5.85
C ASP A 67 2.60 -7.62 -5.76
N PHE A 68 3.14 -7.53 -4.53
CA PHE A 68 4.46 -6.95 -4.27
C PHE A 68 5.59 -7.93 -4.52
N ASP A 69 5.39 -9.21 -4.25
CA ASP A 69 6.42 -10.23 -4.48
C ASP A 69 6.32 -10.90 -5.87
N GLY A 70 5.22 -10.67 -6.58
CA GLY A 70 5.00 -11.17 -7.93
C GLY A 70 4.59 -12.63 -7.98
N ASP A 71 3.93 -13.15 -6.94
CA ASP A 71 3.36 -14.51 -6.87
C ASP A 71 1.92 -14.60 -7.41
N GLY A 72 1.30 -13.44 -7.70
CA GLY A 72 -0.05 -13.33 -8.24
C GLY A 72 -1.15 -13.17 -7.19
N GLN A 73 -0.80 -13.17 -5.91
CA GLN A 73 -1.69 -12.84 -4.79
C GLN A 73 -1.59 -11.36 -4.43
N LEU A 74 -2.59 -10.84 -3.72
CA LEU A 74 -2.58 -9.45 -3.28
C LEU A 74 -2.01 -9.33 -1.86
N ASP A 75 -0.97 -8.52 -1.74
CA ASP A 75 -0.24 -8.24 -0.51
C ASP A 75 -0.69 -6.92 0.12
N TYR A 76 -0.18 -6.60 1.32
CA TYR A 76 -0.55 -5.39 2.05
C TYR A 76 0.66 -4.55 2.44
N GLY A 77 0.59 -3.25 2.15
CA GLY A 77 1.46 -2.21 2.71
C GLY A 77 0.62 -1.33 3.63
N LEU A 78 0.98 -1.28 4.91
CA LEU A 78 0.17 -0.67 5.97
C LEU A 78 0.95 0.39 6.74
N LEU A 79 0.31 1.52 7.05
CA LEU A 79 0.73 2.41 8.12
C LEU A 79 -0.13 2.14 9.35
N LEU A 80 0.49 1.67 10.42
CA LEU A 80 -0.14 1.31 11.67
C LEU A 80 0.23 2.30 12.76
N ARG A 81 -0.74 2.86 13.46
CA ARG A 81 -0.54 3.74 14.63
C ARG A 81 -0.94 3.00 15.88
N ASN A 82 -0.16 3.13 16.96
CA ASN A 82 -0.52 2.62 18.27
C ASN A 82 -1.28 3.66 19.08
N ASP A 83 -2.44 3.30 19.62
CA ASP A 83 -3.31 4.21 20.38
C ASP A 83 -2.62 4.83 21.60
N LYS A 84 -1.81 4.04 22.31
CA LYS A 84 -1.25 4.41 23.61
C LYS A 84 0.11 5.08 23.49
N SER A 85 1.02 4.46 22.75
CA SER A 85 2.39 4.94 22.65
C SER A 85 2.57 6.01 21.59
N GLN A 86 1.57 6.21 20.73
CA GLN A 86 1.71 7.08 19.56
C GLN A 86 2.88 6.65 18.66
N ALA A 87 3.25 5.36 18.67
CA ALA A 87 4.22 4.80 17.74
C ALA A 87 3.56 4.55 16.38
N THR A 88 4.23 4.89 15.28
CA THR A 88 3.79 4.54 13.92
C THR A 88 4.76 3.58 13.27
N LYS A 89 4.22 2.51 12.70
CA LYS A 89 4.95 1.51 11.95
C LYS A 89 4.51 1.47 10.50
N LEU A 90 5.47 1.33 9.60
CA LEU A 90 5.25 0.84 8.25
C LEU A 90 5.43 -0.66 8.23
N VAL A 91 4.45 -1.40 7.73
CA VAL A 91 4.48 -2.87 7.66
C VAL A 91 4.18 -3.32 6.23
N VAL A 92 4.95 -4.29 5.73
CA VAL A 92 4.65 -5.01 4.49
C VAL A 92 4.37 -6.47 4.80
N LEU A 93 3.20 -6.95 4.37
CA LEU A 93 2.74 -8.31 4.54
C LEU A 93 2.63 -8.98 3.17
N LEU A 94 3.24 -10.14 3.00
CA LEU A 94 3.01 -10.99 1.83
C LEU A 94 1.96 -12.04 2.16
N CYS A 95 0.97 -12.23 1.29
CA CYS A 95 -0.15 -13.14 1.52
C CYS A 95 -0.16 -14.28 0.51
N SER A 96 -0.38 -15.51 0.98
CA SER A 96 -0.55 -16.69 0.12
C SER A 96 -2.02 -17.09 -0.05
N GLU A 97 -2.29 -18.01 -0.99
CA GLU A 97 -3.64 -18.52 -1.32
C GLU A 97 -4.43 -19.05 -0.12
N ASP A 98 -3.75 -19.53 0.92
CA ASP A 98 -4.34 -20.01 2.16
C ASP A 98 -4.71 -18.89 3.15
N VAL A 99 -4.65 -17.63 2.71
CA VAL A 99 -5.03 -16.41 3.46
C VAL A 99 -4.18 -16.22 4.73
N HIS A 100 -2.96 -16.76 4.73
CA HIS A 100 -1.94 -16.44 5.71
C HIS A 100 -1.07 -15.31 5.16
N CYS A 101 -1.11 -14.18 5.84
CA CYS A 101 -0.24 -13.05 5.54
C CYS A 101 0.93 -13.04 6.53
N ARG A 102 2.15 -12.88 6.03
CA ARG A 102 3.38 -12.85 6.84
C ARG A 102 4.04 -11.48 6.72
N SER A 103 4.41 -10.90 7.86
CA SER A 103 5.26 -9.71 7.91
C SER A 103 6.65 -10.02 7.35
N VAL A 104 7.07 -9.26 6.32
CA VAL A 104 8.40 -9.38 5.70
C VAL A 104 9.23 -8.11 5.85
N TYR A 105 8.62 -7.03 6.31
CA TYR A 105 9.27 -5.75 6.53
C TYR A 105 8.49 -4.94 7.57
N GLU A 106 9.20 -4.39 8.54
CA GLU A 106 8.68 -3.43 9.51
C GLU A 106 9.69 -2.31 9.70
N LEU A 107 9.22 -1.06 9.69
CA LEU A 107 10.02 0.12 9.97
C LEU A 107 9.27 1.04 10.94
N ASP A 108 9.96 1.55 11.95
CA ASP A 108 9.46 2.63 12.80
C ASP A 108 9.53 3.95 12.03
N VAL A 109 8.37 4.58 11.84
CA VAL A 109 8.21 5.86 11.15
C VAL A 109 7.55 6.90 12.07
N SER A 110 7.63 6.72 13.39
CA SER A 110 6.97 7.58 14.38
C SER A 110 7.38 9.05 14.23
N ALA A 111 8.63 9.32 13.85
CA ALA A 111 9.16 10.67 13.62
C ALA A 111 8.44 11.44 12.49
N TYR A 112 7.73 10.74 11.60
CA TYR A 112 7.01 11.31 10.45
C TYR A 112 5.52 10.96 10.48
N SER A 113 5.01 10.59 11.65
CA SER A 113 3.70 9.95 11.77
C SER A 113 2.51 10.80 11.34
N ASP A 114 2.64 12.12 11.40
CA ASP A 114 1.65 13.10 10.96
C ASP A 114 1.76 13.44 9.47
N SER A 115 2.87 13.09 8.82
CA SER A 115 3.20 13.53 7.48
C SER A 115 3.56 12.37 6.52
N VAL A 116 3.24 11.12 6.86
CA VAL A 116 3.58 9.94 6.05
C VAL A 116 2.36 9.33 5.36
N TYR A 117 2.51 8.94 4.09
CA TYR A 117 1.49 8.20 3.34
C TYR A 117 2.08 7.26 2.29
N LEU A 118 1.27 6.29 1.87
CA LEU A 118 1.63 5.21 0.94
C LEU A 118 0.89 5.32 -0.39
N ARG A 119 1.54 4.89 -1.47
CA ARG A 119 0.93 4.69 -2.80
C ARG A 119 1.55 3.47 -3.51
N PRO A 120 0.80 2.77 -4.37
CA PRO A 120 1.40 1.72 -5.20
C PRO A 120 2.32 2.31 -6.27
N VAL A 121 3.41 1.62 -6.55
CA VAL A 121 4.24 1.84 -7.75
C VAL A 121 3.99 0.67 -8.70
N THR A 122 3.65 0.98 -9.96
CA THR A 122 3.28 -0.06 -10.91
C THR A 122 4.47 -0.90 -11.33
N LYS A 123 4.22 -2.20 -11.56
CA LYS A 123 5.17 -3.12 -12.18
C LYS A 123 5.71 -2.54 -13.49
N GLY A 124 7.02 -2.69 -13.71
CA GLY A 124 7.71 -2.15 -14.87
C GLY A 124 8.17 -0.70 -14.73
N SER A 125 7.78 0.00 -13.65
CA SER A 125 8.31 1.33 -13.35
C SER A 125 9.83 1.30 -13.20
N ARG A 126 10.49 2.32 -13.76
CA ARG A 126 11.91 2.59 -13.56
C ARG A 126 12.07 3.57 -12.40
N VAL A 127 12.74 3.13 -11.35
CA VAL A 127 12.94 3.88 -10.11
C VAL A 127 14.44 4.18 -9.96
N SER A 128 14.81 5.42 -9.67
CA SER A 128 16.20 5.84 -9.55
C SER A 128 16.44 6.62 -8.26
N GLN A 129 17.65 6.52 -7.73
CA GLN A 129 18.09 7.39 -6.64
C GLN A 129 18.14 8.84 -7.09
N THR A 130 17.71 9.77 -6.22
CA THR A 130 17.94 11.19 -6.42
C THR A 130 19.40 11.56 -6.18
N GLU A 131 19.87 12.59 -6.89
CA GLU A 131 21.25 13.08 -6.84
C GLU A 131 21.67 13.62 -5.45
N ALA A 132 20.72 13.83 -4.54
CA ALA A 132 20.96 14.35 -3.20
C ALA A 132 21.60 13.33 -2.23
N VAL A 133 21.66 12.04 -2.59
CA VAL A 133 22.37 11.02 -1.82
C VAL A 133 23.76 10.80 -2.42
N ASP A 134 24.78 11.30 -1.72
CA ASP A 134 26.21 11.29 -2.09
C ASP A 134 26.88 9.90 -1.98
N SER A 135 26.17 8.84 -2.41
CA SER A 135 26.68 7.48 -2.45
C SER A 135 26.61 6.96 -3.88
N ASN A 136 27.74 6.39 -4.34
CA ASN A 136 27.95 5.72 -5.63
C ASN A 136 26.65 5.40 -6.37
N HIS A 137 26.32 6.20 -7.39
CA HIS A 137 25.07 6.16 -8.16
C HIS A 137 24.55 4.73 -8.34
N THR A 138 23.58 4.34 -7.52
CA THR A 138 22.96 3.03 -7.66
C THR A 138 22.17 3.03 -8.96
N ALA A 139 22.46 2.09 -9.85
CA ALA A 139 21.81 2.02 -11.14
C ALA A 139 20.28 1.99 -10.96
N PRO A 140 19.51 2.68 -11.83
CA PRO A 140 18.06 2.65 -11.75
C PRO A 140 17.52 1.22 -11.75
N VAL A 141 16.55 0.95 -10.88
CA VAL A 141 15.90 -0.35 -10.71
C VAL A 141 14.62 -0.38 -11.53
N ASN A 142 14.47 -1.40 -12.39
CA ASN A 142 13.21 -1.68 -13.07
C ASN A 142 12.41 -2.68 -12.22
N LEU A 143 11.27 -2.26 -11.71
CA LEU A 143 10.45 -3.08 -10.81
C LEU A 143 9.89 -4.31 -11.54
N LYS A 144 10.16 -5.50 -10.99
CA LYS A 144 9.67 -6.78 -11.54
C LYS A 144 8.26 -7.14 -11.09
N SER A 145 7.80 -6.53 -10.00
CA SER A 145 6.48 -6.63 -9.37
C SER A 145 6.03 -5.21 -8.96
N TYR A 146 4.89 -5.08 -8.28
CA TYR A 146 4.50 -3.78 -7.71
C TYR A 146 5.48 -3.35 -6.60
N GLY A 147 5.61 -2.05 -6.42
CA GLY A 147 6.32 -1.45 -5.29
C GLY A 147 5.38 -0.63 -4.40
N ILE A 148 5.92 -0.13 -3.30
CA ILE A 148 5.24 0.77 -2.38
C ILE A 148 6.04 2.06 -2.32
N GLN A 149 5.45 3.16 -2.79
CA GLN A 149 6.02 4.48 -2.55
C GLN A 149 5.58 4.95 -1.16
N VAL A 150 6.56 5.14 -0.28
CA VAL A 150 6.43 5.82 1.00
C VAL A 150 6.78 7.28 0.77
N THR A 151 5.88 8.18 1.11
CA THR A 151 6.13 9.63 1.03
C THR A 151 6.09 10.21 2.43
N TYR A 152 7.19 10.82 2.83
CA TYR A 152 7.28 11.69 4.00
C TYR A 152 7.07 13.11 3.45
N PHE A 153 5.86 13.63 3.59
CA PHE A 153 5.42 14.89 3.00
C PHE A 153 6.41 16.03 3.31
N GLU A 154 6.88 16.71 2.25
CA GLU A 154 7.92 17.75 2.30
C GLU A 154 9.28 17.33 2.90
N LYS A 155 9.53 16.03 3.10
CA LYS A 155 10.79 15.49 3.68
C LYS A 155 11.50 14.46 2.80
N GLY A 156 10.76 13.77 1.93
CA GLY A 156 11.35 12.81 1.01
C GLY A 156 10.42 11.69 0.58
N LYS A 157 10.92 10.85 -0.33
CA LYS A 157 10.19 9.71 -0.89
C LYS A 157 11.11 8.51 -0.98
N VAL A 158 10.59 7.34 -0.62
CA VAL A 158 11.27 6.06 -0.77
C VAL A 158 10.34 5.11 -1.52
N VAL A 159 10.89 4.28 -2.39
CA VAL A 159 10.17 3.16 -2.99
C VAL A 159 10.70 1.87 -2.39
N LEU A 160 9.81 1.14 -1.73
CA LEU A 160 10.03 -0.23 -1.29
C LEU A 160 9.68 -1.19 -2.42
N TYR A 161 10.54 -2.17 -2.68
CA TYR A 161 10.29 -3.21 -3.68
C TYR A 161 10.81 -4.57 -3.24
N TRP A 162 10.20 -5.63 -3.75
CA TRP A 162 10.66 -6.99 -3.49
C TRP A 162 11.86 -7.35 -4.39
N ASN A 163 13.01 -7.60 -3.76
CA ASN A 163 14.16 -8.18 -4.45
C ASN A 163 14.03 -9.71 -4.50
N LYS A 164 13.59 -10.26 -5.65
CA LYS A 164 13.43 -11.71 -5.87
C LYS A 164 14.70 -12.53 -5.63
N LYS A 165 15.88 -11.96 -5.88
CA LYS A 165 17.16 -12.66 -5.69
C LYS A 165 17.51 -12.79 -4.22
N LEU A 166 17.30 -11.71 -3.45
CA LEU A 166 17.60 -11.67 -2.01
C LEU A 166 16.44 -12.15 -1.14
N LYS A 167 15.24 -12.31 -1.72
CA LYS A 167 13.99 -12.67 -1.03
C LYS A 167 13.70 -11.75 0.17
N LYS A 168 13.84 -10.43 -0.05
CA LYS A 168 13.55 -9.39 0.94
C LYS A 168 13.09 -8.10 0.27
N ILE A 169 12.48 -7.21 1.06
CA ILE A 169 12.22 -5.82 0.66
C ILE A 169 13.54 -5.05 0.62
N GLU A 170 13.71 -4.24 -0.42
CA GLU A 170 14.77 -3.24 -0.55
C GLU A 170 14.17 -1.86 -0.81
N GLU A 171 14.98 -0.83 -0.59
CA GLU A 171 14.57 0.57 -0.59
C GLU A 171 15.36 1.36 -1.63
N VAL A 172 14.68 2.26 -2.34
CA VAL A 172 15.30 3.26 -3.19
C VAL A 172 14.78 4.63 -2.77
N GLN A 173 15.66 5.51 -2.27
CA GLN A 173 15.31 6.91 -2.03
C GLN A 173 15.12 7.63 -3.36
N THR A 174 14.01 8.31 -3.55
CA THR A 174 13.57 8.86 -4.86
C THR A 174 13.25 10.36 -4.81
N ALA A 175 13.28 10.96 -3.63
CA ALA A 175 13.21 12.40 -3.41
C ALA A 175 13.62 12.73 -1.97
N ASP A 176 14.03 13.98 -1.79
CA ASP A 176 14.30 14.66 -0.53
C ASP A 176 13.33 15.84 -0.40
#